data_AF-A0A949IMV5-F1
#
_entry.id   AF-A0A949IMV5-F1
#
_cell.length_a   1.000
_cell.length_b   1.000
_cell.length_c   1.000
_cell.angle_alpha   90.00
_cell.angle_beta   90.00
_cell.angle_gamma   90.00
#
_symmetry.space_group_name_H-M   'P 1'
#
loop_
_entity.id
_entity.type
_entity.pdbx_description
1 polymer ?
#
loop_
_entity_poly.entity_id
_entity_poly.type
_entity_poly.pdbx_seq_one_letter_code
_entity_poly.pdbx_strand_id
1 'polypeptide(L)'
;MVKSKSKSSSSKLATAAGADLARDYKLAHSILDAAISSAIIAGLQPFAFQPVCAFWFMQTTGMSRMTSLSVDKLLEPPSMDVFEKIEAAVQAFAEKNASEYREDDGSDEEDFNDLLPHRLSIAKLDPTGLSQEDKAVKISHYCMGQFEDNLIEPRALELAYLVMYFKVAALNGTHSKEEYLTVRRSVPEIIHAYDEIAWQGLNSGKTKADALKAKKKNGKAHIDDKAIVNIFEKYLSESATASKAGNAKRESAIELFAMYLNNYGHNQLDAKEISMFDILYDAEGADHREFCQVFGADKITSCVQPFVSHHLVRKVIAGGTTLGGYAAEIAKLCKWLKKNGLVEATAADEAEAAAARAAKLMPRTQKAGNLLHRSAQLNGLEMLDPNADDMMTITKIDAKAIWLEGSDGDKFGPIALPKETLDALEVGWQVDCALAKKGSKWLIVEVGEVYGV
;
A
#
# COMPACT_ATOMS: atom_id res chain seq x y z
N MET A 1 -6.56 -43.39 27.16
CA MET A 1 -6.86 -42.70 25.88
C MET A 1 -6.78 -41.19 26.11
N VAL A 2 -5.66 -40.59 25.74
CA VAL A 2 -5.42 -39.14 25.87
C VAL A 2 -5.92 -38.45 24.59
N LYS A 3 -6.90 -37.55 24.71
CA LYS A 3 -7.39 -36.73 23.60
C LYS A 3 -6.33 -35.68 23.24
N SER A 4 -5.79 -35.74 22.03
CA SER A 4 -4.93 -34.69 21.49
C SER A 4 -5.79 -33.47 21.12
N LYS A 5 -5.45 -32.30 21.66
CA LYS A 5 -6.06 -31.02 21.28
C LYS A 5 -5.45 -30.56 19.95
N SER A 6 -6.29 -30.32 18.95
CA SER A 6 -5.89 -29.70 17.68
C SER A 6 -5.38 -28.28 17.93
N LYS A 7 -4.11 -28.01 17.62
CA LYS A 7 -3.58 -26.64 17.53
C LYS A 7 -4.31 -25.92 16.38
N SER A 8 -4.93 -24.78 16.70
CA SER A 8 -5.86 -24.04 15.84
C SER A 8 -5.17 -23.27 14.72
N SER A 9 -5.88 -23.04 13.61
CA SER A 9 -5.41 -22.27 12.45
C SER A 9 -5.07 -20.80 12.76
N SER A 10 -5.50 -20.27 13.90
CA SER A 10 -5.17 -18.90 14.34
C SER A 10 -3.68 -18.70 14.62
N SER A 11 -2.95 -19.73 15.06
CA SER A 11 -1.51 -19.60 15.31
C SER A 11 -0.69 -19.52 14.02
N LYS A 12 -1.20 -20.05 12.90
CA LYS A 12 -0.51 -20.03 11.60
C LYS A 12 -0.68 -18.70 10.85
N LEU A 13 -1.84 -18.04 10.99
CA LEU A 13 -2.08 -16.71 10.42
C LEU A 13 -1.29 -15.63 11.16
N ALA A 14 -1.17 -15.71 12.50
CA ALA A 14 -0.34 -14.81 13.28
C ALA A 14 1.16 -14.92 12.91
N THR A 15 1.65 -16.12 12.59
CA THR A 15 3.04 -16.31 12.13
C THR A 15 3.30 -15.81 10.72
N ALA A 16 2.29 -15.82 9.83
CA ALA A 16 2.44 -15.31 8.46
C ALA A 16 2.45 -13.78 8.44
N ALA A 17 1.50 -13.14 9.12
CA ALA A 17 1.47 -11.68 9.26
C ALA A 17 2.73 -11.14 9.96
N GLY A 18 3.24 -11.85 10.97
CA GLY A 18 4.51 -11.50 11.60
C GLY A 18 5.74 -11.66 10.68
N ALA A 19 5.70 -12.60 9.73
CA ALA A 19 6.79 -12.80 8.77
C ALA A 19 6.82 -11.70 7.68
N ASP A 20 5.65 -11.26 7.22
CA ASP A 20 5.54 -10.14 6.27
C ASP A 20 5.98 -8.83 6.93
N LEU A 21 5.51 -8.52 8.14
CA LEU A 21 5.94 -7.35 8.89
C LEU A 21 7.47 -7.33 9.12
N ALA A 22 8.07 -8.47 9.46
CA ALA A 22 9.51 -8.57 9.69
C ALA A 22 10.33 -8.38 8.39
N ARG A 23 9.84 -8.89 7.25
CA ARG A 23 10.46 -8.68 5.94
C ARG A 23 10.40 -7.20 5.56
N ASP A 24 9.22 -6.61 5.67
CA ASP A 24 8.95 -5.24 5.26
C ASP A 24 9.70 -4.25 6.17
N TYR A 25 9.78 -4.52 7.47
CA TYR A 25 10.61 -3.74 8.41
C TYR A 25 12.07 -3.75 8.01
N LYS A 26 12.64 -4.92 7.69
CA LYS A 26 14.05 -5.02 7.27
C LYS A 26 14.31 -4.19 6.01
N LEU A 27 13.42 -4.28 5.02
CA LEU A 27 13.54 -3.51 3.78
C LEU A 27 13.46 -2.00 4.06
N ALA A 28 12.44 -1.56 4.80
CA ALA A 28 12.25 -0.16 5.17
C ALA A 28 13.44 0.40 5.94
N HIS A 29 13.88 -0.32 6.97
CA HIS A 29 15.02 0.06 7.79
C HIS A 29 16.29 0.15 6.95
N SER A 30 16.59 -0.84 6.10
CA SER A 30 17.77 -0.80 5.23
C SER A 30 17.77 0.40 4.27
N ILE A 31 16.63 0.75 3.68
CA ILE A 31 16.52 1.92 2.80
C ILE A 31 16.74 3.23 3.58
N LEU A 32 16.04 3.42 4.70
CA LEU A 32 16.19 4.61 5.54
C LEU A 32 17.63 4.75 6.03
N ASP A 33 18.18 3.64 6.50
CA ASP A 33 19.50 3.62 7.10
C ASP A 33 20.59 3.95 6.07
N ALA A 34 20.54 3.31 4.90
CA ALA A 34 21.45 3.60 3.80
C ALA A 34 21.39 5.07 3.38
N ALA A 35 20.19 5.64 3.26
CA ALA A 35 20.01 7.02 2.82
C ALA A 35 20.48 8.03 3.88
N ILE A 36 20.04 7.88 5.12
CA ILE A 36 20.35 8.81 6.23
C ILE A 36 21.82 8.71 6.63
N SER A 37 22.35 7.49 6.80
CA SER A 37 23.77 7.30 7.15
C SER A 37 24.70 7.84 6.06
N SER A 38 24.39 7.59 4.78
CA SER A 38 25.18 8.15 3.67
C SER A 38 25.16 9.68 3.65
N ALA A 39 24.02 10.29 3.97
CA ALA A 39 23.91 11.74 4.04
C ALA A 39 24.71 12.33 5.20
N ILE A 40 24.70 11.67 6.36
CA ILE A 40 25.52 12.05 7.52
C ILE A 40 27.01 11.94 7.18
N ILE A 41 27.44 10.84 6.55
CA ILE A 41 28.82 10.66 6.06
C ILE A 41 29.19 11.75 5.04
N ALA A 42 28.24 12.20 4.21
CA ALA A 42 28.41 13.30 3.27
C ALA A 42 28.41 14.69 3.93
N GLY A 43 28.34 14.77 5.26
CA GLY A 43 28.48 15.99 6.04
C GLY A 43 27.16 16.62 6.51
N LEU A 44 26.02 15.95 6.31
CA LEU A 44 24.79 16.39 6.97
C LEU A 44 24.87 16.13 8.47
N GLN A 45 24.35 17.06 9.26
CA GLN A 45 24.37 16.92 10.70
C GLN A 45 23.22 15.99 11.15
N PRO A 46 23.45 15.02 12.05
CA PRO A 46 22.40 14.09 12.44
C PRO A 46 21.18 14.81 13.06
N PHE A 47 21.36 15.94 13.77
CA PHE A 47 20.25 16.73 14.34
C PHE A 47 19.20 17.16 13.30
N ALA A 48 19.57 17.31 12.04
CA ALA A 48 18.62 17.65 10.97
C ALA A 48 17.62 16.52 10.68
N PHE A 49 17.98 15.26 10.95
CA PHE A 49 17.12 14.10 10.71
C PHE A 49 16.22 13.76 11.88
N GLN A 50 16.55 14.17 13.11
CA GLN A 50 15.75 13.85 14.28
C GLN A 50 14.27 14.31 14.18
N PRO A 51 13.97 15.59 13.86
CA PRO A 51 12.58 16.03 13.67
C PRO A 51 11.90 15.38 12.46
N VAL A 52 12.67 15.05 11.41
CA VAL A 52 12.15 14.39 10.21
C VAL A 52 11.72 12.95 10.53
N CYS A 53 12.53 12.19 11.26
CA CYS A 53 12.18 10.84 11.71
C CYS A 53 10.97 10.85 12.65
N ALA A 54 10.91 11.80 13.60
CA ALA A 54 9.77 11.94 14.50
C ALA A 54 8.46 12.24 13.75
N PHE A 55 8.52 13.18 12.79
CA PHE A 55 7.38 13.52 11.94
C PHE A 55 6.86 12.29 11.16
N TRP A 56 7.75 11.60 10.43
CA TRP A 56 7.36 10.45 9.61
C TRP A 56 6.93 9.24 10.42
N PHE A 57 7.53 9.01 11.60
CA PHE A 57 7.04 8.03 12.56
C PHE A 57 5.58 8.31 12.94
N MET A 58 5.26 9.55 13.27
CA MET A 58 3.90 9.91 13.67
C MET A 58 2.90 9.83 12.51
N GLN A 59 3.30 10.23 11.30
CA GLN A 59 2.49 10.08 10.09
C GLN A 59 2.15 8.62 9.81
N THR A 60 3.16 7.75 9.83
CA THR A 60 3.00 6.31 9.60
C THR A 60 2.25 5.61 10.73
N THR A 61 2.44 6.04 11.98
CA THR A 61 1.63 5.61 13.15
C THR A 61 0.15 5.95 12.95
N GLY A 62 -0.13 7.13 12.41
CA GLY A 62 -1.49 7.55 12.08
C GLY A 62 -2.11 6.68 10.99
N MET A 63 -1.39 6.50 9.87
CA MET A 63 -1.83 5.64 8.78
C MET A 63 -2.06 4.18 9.22
N SER A 64 -1.21 3.64 10.10
CA SER A 64 -1.30 2.24 10.54
C SER A 64 -2.43 1.96 11.53
N ARG A 65 -2.93 2.99 12.25
CA ARG A 65 -3.90 2.83 13.34
C ARG A 65 -5.24 3.52 13.10
N MET A 66 -5.31 4.48 12.20
CA MET A 66 -6.55 5.22 11.94
C MET A 66 -7.21 4.68 10.67
N THR A 67 -8.37 4.06 10.86
CA THR A 67 -9.14 3.45 9.75
C THR A 67 -9.94 4.49 8.96
N SER A 68 -9.96 5.77 9.37
CA SER A 68 -10.97 6.75 8.91
C SER A 68 -10.54 8.22 8.95
N LEU A 69 -9.26 8.58 8.75
CA LEU A 69 -8.93 10.01 8.63
C LEU A 69 -9.21 10.54 7.22
N SER A 70 -9.83 11.72 7.16
CA SER A 70 -9.74 12.57 5.98
C SER A 70 -8.28 12.95 5.74
N VAL A 71 -7.88 13.08 4.47
CA VAL A 71 -6.52 13.49 4.06
C VAL A 71 -6.07 14.76 4.78
N ASP A 72 -7.00 15.66 5.09
CA ASP A 72 -6.72 16.91 5.81
C ASP A 72 -6.16 16.69 7.22
N LYS A 73 -6.62 15.66 7.94
CA LYS A 73 -6.10 15.34 9.28
C LYS A 73 -4.77 14.57 9.25
N LEU A 74 -4.42 13.94 8.12
CA LEU A 74 -3.07 13.42 7.90
C LEU A 74 -2.06 14.57 7.69
N LEU A 75 -2.51 15.69 7.12
CA LEU A 75 -1.67 16.87 6.90
C LEU A 75 -1.52 17.76 8.15
N GLU A 76 -2.35 17.57 9.18
CA GLU A 76 -2.15 18.23 10.47
C GLU A 76 -0.85 17.73 11.12
N PRO A 77 0.02 18.63 11.61
CA PRO A 77 1.23 18.22 12.28
C PRO A 77 0.86 17.38 13.51
N PRO A 78 1.46 16.19 13.67
CA PRO A 78 1.14 15.31 14.78
C PRO A 78 1.44 16.00 16.11
N SER A 79 0.61 15.73 17.12
CA SER A 79 0.80 16.28 18.46
C SER A 79 2.15 15.82 19.02
N MET A 80 3.08 16.77 19.20
CA MET A 80 4.40 16.48 19.77
C MET A 80 4.31 15.89 21.18
N ASP A 81 3.29 16.24 21.96
CA ASP A 81 3.03 15.64 23.27
C ASP A 81 2.79 14.13 23.18
N VAL A 82 2.18 13.63 22.10
CA VAL A 82 2.01 12.19 21.89
C VAL A 82 3.34 11.54 21.56
N PHE A 83 4.14 12.17 20.69
CA PHE A 83 5.47 11.67 20.35
C PHE A 83 6.39 11.61 21.58
N GLU A 84 6.44 12.67 22.39
CA GLU A 84 7.24 12.73 23.62
C GLU A 84 6.86 11.62 24.62
N LYS A 85 5.57 11.29 24.74
CA LYS A 85 5.10 10.17 25.57
C LYS A 85 5.51 8.81 25.01
N ILE A 86 5.48 8.65 23.68
CA ILE A 86 5.95 7.43 23.02
C ILE A 86 7.45 7.28 23.22
N GLU A 87 8.23 8.33 22.93
CA GLU A 87 9.67 8.38 23.13
C GLU A 87 10.05 8.00 24.57
N ALA A 88 9.42 8.63 25.56
CA ALA A 88 9.66 8.33 26.97
C ALA A 88 9.33 6.87 27.33
N ALA A 89 8.28 6.28 26.76
CA ALA A 89 7.92 4.88 27.00
C ALA A 89 8.91 3.90 26.36
N VAL A 90 9.37 4.20 25.14
CA VAL A 90 10.38 3.40 24.43
C VAL A 90 11.74 3.52 25.11
N GLN A 91 12.09 4.72 25.58
CA GLN A 91 13.29 4.95 26.37
C GLN A 91 13.27 4.17 27.68
N ALA A 92 12.19 4.26 28.47
CA ALA A 92 12.05 3.50 29.71
C ALA A 92 12.11 1.98 29.47
N PHE A 93 11.59 1.51 28.33
CA PHE A 93 11.78 0.13 27.90
C PHE A 93 13.26 -0.16 27.61
N ALA A 94 13.95 0.69 26.85
CA ALA A 94 15.35 0.48 26.49
C ALA A 94 16.26 0.47 27.73
N GLU A 95 16.12 1.44 28.63
CA GLU A 95 16.88 1.52 29.89
C GLU A 95 16.71 0.27 30.75
N LYS A 96 15.46 -0.22 30.87
CA LYS A 96 15.16 -1.42 31.65
C LYS A 96 15.84 -2.67 31.09
N ASN A 97 15.95 -2.77 29.77
CA ASN A 97 16.47 -3.95 29.09
C ASN A 97 17.96 -3.83 28.70
N ALA A 98 18.57 -2.64 28.80
CA ALA A 98 19.95 -2.39 28.38
C ALA A 98 20.98 -3.31 29.07
N SER A 99 20.73 -3.70 30.33
CA SER A 99 21.64 -4.57 31.10
C SER A 99 21.58 -6.06 30.73
N GLU A 100 20.53 -6.49 30.03
CA GLU A 100 20.38 -7.89 29.59
C GLU A 100 21.24 -8.21 28.35
N TYR A 101 21.78 -7.17 27.69
CA TYR A 101 22.59 -7.30 26.49
C TYR A 101 24.06 -7.05 26.80
N ARG A 102 24.89 -8.09 26.67
CA ARG A 102 26.36 -7.99 26.74
C ARG A 102 26.93 -7.86 25.32
N GLU A 103 27.93 -7.00 25.14
CA GLU A 103 28.71 -6.75 23.89
C GLU A 103 29.49 -7.98 23.36
N ASP A 104 29.11 -9.21 23.69
CA ASP A 104 29.97 -10.40 23.55
C ASP A 104 29.85 -11.12 22.19
N ASP A 105 29.13 -10.55 21.21
CA ASP A 105 29.19 -10.98 19.82
C ASP A 105 29.78 -9.86 18.95
N GLY A 106 31.06 -10.02 18.57
CA GLY A 106 31.78 -9.10 17.67
C GLY A 106 31.13 -8.85 16.29
N SER A 107 29.92 -9.37 16.04
CA SER A 107 29.04 -8.98 14.95
C SER A 107 28.52 -7.54 15.06
N ASP A 108 28.49 -6.95 16.26
CA ASP A 108 27.86 -5.63 16.47
C ASP A 108 28.70 -4.43 16.02
N GLU A 109 30.03 -4.51 16.16
CA GLU A 109 30.94 -3.51 15.57
C GLU A 109 31.03 -3.67 14.05
N GLU A 110 30.92 -4.89 13.52
CA GLU A 110 30.80 -5.12 12.08
C GLU A 110 29.48 -4.54 11.55
N ASP A 111 28.34 -4.70 12.23
CA ASP A 111 27.03 -4.15 11.82
C ASP A 111 26.96 -2.61 11.89
N PHE A 112 27.75 -1.97 12.74
CA PHE A 112 27.89 -0.50 12.79
C PHE A 112 28.92 0.03 11.77
N ASN A 113 29.86 -0.80 11.31
CA ASN A 113 30.87 -0.43 10.31
C ASN A 113 30.50 -0.86 8.88
N ASP A 114 29.66 -1.88 8.69
CA ASP A 114 29.04 -2.29 7.42
C ASP A 114 27.99 -1.28 6.92
N LEU A 115 27.74 -0.23 7.70
CA LEU A 115 26.92 0.94 7.37
C LEU A 115 27.52 1.85 6.27
N LEU A 116 28.76 1.59 5.84
CA LEU A 116 29.55 2.52 5.01
C LEU A 116 29.45 2.36 3.48
N PRO A 117 29.07 1.21 2.87
CA PRO A 117 29.01 1.10 1.42
C PRO A 117 27.60 0.84 0.87
N HIS A 118 26.59 1.59 1.29
CA HIS A 118 25.35 1.71 0.53
C HIS A 118 25.24 3.10 -0.11
N ARG A 119 26.02 3.31 -1.17
CA ARG A 119 25.87 4.46 -2.07
C ARG A 119 24.56 4.35 -2.84
N LEU A 120 23.45 4.70 -2.22
CA LEU A 120 22.27 5.12 -2.96
C LEU A 120 22.63 6.41 -3.73
N SER A 121 22.06 6.58 -4.92
CA SER A 121 22.35 7.69 -5.84
C SER A 121 21.77 9.03 -5.35
N ILE A 122 22.19 9.47 -4.17
CA ILE A 122 21.92 10.80 -3.61
C ILE A 122 22.46 11.89 -4.55
N ALA A 123 23.37 11.55 -5.47
CA ALA A 123 23.87 12.43 -6.51
C ALA A 123 22.79 13.08 -7.40
N LYS A 124 21.57 12.53 -7.46
CA LYS A 124 20.43 13.14 -8.16
C LYS A 124 19.73 14.25 -7.38
N LEU A 125 19.89 14.31 -6.05
CA LEU A 125 19.35 15.40 -5.24
C LEU A 125 20.35 16.56 -5.34
N ASP A 126 20.16 17.52 -6.25
CA ASP A 126 20.95 18.77 -6.23
C ASP A 126 20.65 19.51 -4.91
N PRO A 127 21.53 19.45 -3.91
CA PRO A 127 21.25 20.01 -2.59
C PRO A 127 21.89 21.39 -2.45
N THR A 128 22.41 21.98 -3.54
CA THR A 128 23.09 23.27 -3.47
C THR A 128 22.11 24.36 -3.03
N GLY A 129 22.53 25.17 -2.06
CA GLY A 129 21.72 26.28 -1.52
C GLY A 129 20.66 25.91 -0.48
N LEU A 130 20.46 24.62 -0.16
CA LEU A 130 19.49 24.19 0.85
C LEU A 130 20.06 24.21 2.28
N SER A 131 19.19 24.44 3.26
CA SER A 131 19.48 24.23 4.68
C SER A 131 19.75 22.75 4.99
N GLN A 132 20.24 22.44 6.20
CA GLN A 132 20.48 21.04 6.61
C GLN A 132 19.14 20.29 6.73
N GLU A 133 18.14 20.97 7.26
CA GLU A 133 16.78 20.50 7.48
C GLU A 133 16.08 20.21 6.15
N ASP A 134 16.16 21.13 5.17
CA ASP A 134 15.56 20.92 3.84
C ASP A 134 16.18 19.73 3.12
N LYS A 135 17.49 19.50 3.28
CA LYS A 135 18.15 18.32 2.72
C LYS A 135 17.67 17.05 3.40
N ALA A 136 17.53 17.04 4.73
CA ALA A 136 17.01 15.90 5.47
C ALA A 136 15.57 15.56 5.05
N VAL A 137 14.71 16.58 4.86
CA VAL A 137 13.34 16.40 4.33
C VAL A 137 13.36 15.80 2.93
N LYS A 138 14.17 16.34 2.00
CA LYS A 138 14.28 15.80 0.63
C LYS A 138 14.75 14.35 0.61
N ILE A 139 15.71 13.99 1.47
CA ILE A 139 16.19 12.62 1.58
C ILE A 139 15.09 11.70 2.12
N SER A 140 14.34 12.13 3.14
CA SER A 140 13.21 11.34 3.64
C SER A 140 12.11 11.18 2.59
N HIS A 141 11.80 12.22 1.81
CA HIS A 141 10.85 12.12 0.69
C HIS A 141 11.31 11.14 -0.38
N TYR A 142 12.61 11.12 -0.70
CA TYR A 142 13.18 10.12 -1.59
C TYR A 142 12.95 8.70 -1.05
N CYS A 143 13.22 8.46 0.24
CA CYS A 143 12.92 7.18 0.88
C CYS A 143 11.44 6.80 0.79
N MET A 144 10.54 7.76 1.02
CA MET A 144 9.09 7.53 0.91
C MET A 144 8.69 7.08 -0.50
N GLY A 145 9.24 7.70 -1.55
CA GLY A 145 9.01 7.24 -2.93
C GLY A 145 9.47 5.79 -3.14
N GLN A 146 10.61 5.40 -2.57
CA GLN A 146 11.06 4.00 -2.62
C GLN A 146 10.11 3.05 -1.87
N PHE A 147 9.41 3.51 -0.82
CA PHE A 147 8.45 2.67 -0.10
C PHE A 147 7.14 2.48 -0.86
N GLU A 148 6.69 3.51 -1.58
CA GLU A 148 5.53 3.44 -2.46
C GLU A 148 5.74 2.37 -3.55
N ASP A 149 6.93 2.33 -4.15
CA ASP A 149 7.28 1.34 -5.18
C ASP A 149 7.34 -0.10 -4.63
N ASN A 150 7.60 -0.26 -3.32
CA ASN A 150 7.80 -1.55 -2.67
C ASN A 150 6.61 -2.03 -1.83
N LEU A 151 5.53 -1.25 -1.72
CA LEU A 151 4.33 -1.51 -0.90
C LEU A 151 4.63 -2.02 0.51
N ILE A 152 5.49 -1.30 1.22
CA ILE A 152 5.84 -1.65 2.59
C ILE A 152 4.63 -1.47 3.52
N GLU A 153 4.35 -2.47 4.37
CA GLU A 153 3.31 -2.34 5.41
C GLU A 153 3.54 -1.05 6.24
N PRO A 154 2.52 -0.19 6.46
CA PRO A 154 2.70 1.07 7.19
C PRO A 154 3.30 0.90 8.59
N ARG A 155 3.01 -0.23 9.25
CA ARG A 155 3.54 -0.57 10.56
C ARG A 155 5.03 -0.93 10.54
N ALA A 156 5.53 -1.47 9.42
CA ALA A 156 6.96 -1.65 9.21
C ALA A 156 7.69 -0.31 9.02
N LEU A 157 7.08 0.63 8.27
CA LEU A 157 7.61 1.98 8.08
C LEU A 157 7.70 2.74 9.40
N GLU A 158 6.64 2.69 10.19
CA GLU A 158 6.59 3.24 11.54
C GLU A 158 7.77 2.75 12.40
N LEU A 159 7.98 1.44 12.46
CA LEU A 159 9.07 0.87 13.25
C LEU A 159 10.44 1.28 12.72
N ALA A 160 10.59 1.32 11.39
CA ALA A 160 11.84 1.76 10.77
C ALA A 160 12.16 3.22 11.12
N TYR A 161 11.18 4.12 11.06
CA TYR A 161 11.37 5.53 11.45
C TYR A 161 11.64 5.70 12.95
N LEU A 162 10.99 4.91 13.82
CA LEU A 162 11.26 4.92 15.26
C LEU A 162 12.71 4.50 15.56
N VAL A 163 13.16 3.39 14.96
CA VAL A 163 14.54 2.90 15.14
C VAL A 163 15.55 3.93 14.61
N MET A 164 15.26 4.54 13.46
CA MET A 164 16.11 5.60 12.90
C MET A 164 16.13 6.88 13.74
N TYR A 165 15.03 7.24 14.39
CA TYR A 165 15.00 8.33 15.37
C TYR A 165 16.02 8.08 16.50
N PHE A 166 15.96 6.92 17.14
CA PHE A 166 16.89 6.56 18.21
C PHE A 166 18.34 6.48 17.73
N LYS A 167 18.59 5.99 16.50
CA LYS A 167 19.92 6.00 15.90
C LYS A 167 20.48 7.42 15.77
N VAL A 168 19.71 8.31 15.16
CA VAL A 168 20.11 9.70 14.93
C VAL A 168 20.30 10.44 16.25
N ALA A 169 19.42 10.21 17.21
CA ALA A 169 19.52 10.77 18.54
C ALA A 169 20.77 10.30 19.30
N ALA A 170 21.13 9.02 19.17
CA ALA A 170 22.38 8.49 19.72
C ALA A 170 23.61 9.16 19.09
N LEU A 171 23.60 9.39 17.77
CA LEU A 171 24.65 10.14 17.07
C LEU A 171 24.72 11.62 17.51
N ASN A 172 23.60 12.20 17.93
CA ASN A 172 23.53 13.55 18.50
C ASN A 172 23.89 13.62 19.99
N GLY A 173 24.03 12.48 20.66
CA GLY A 173 24.28 12.39 22.10
C GLY A 173 23.06 12.72 22.98
N THR A 174 21.85 12.76 22.42
CA THR A 174 20.61 12.92 23.22
C THR A 174 20.09 11.58 23.76
N HIS A 175 20.55 10.47 23.19
CA HIS A 175 20.28 9.11 23.62
C HIS A 175 21.61 8.32 23.68
N SER A 176 21.65 7.21 24.42
CA SER A 176 22.83 6.35 24.47
C SER A 176 22.89 5.38 23.28
N LYS A 177 24.10 4.87 23.00
CA LYS A 177 24.30 3.82 21.99
C LYS A 177 23.52 2.55 22.38
N GLU A 178 23.51 2.22 23.67
CA GLU A 178 22.85 1.05 24.24
C GLU A 178 21.33 1.13 24.11
N GLU A 179 20.75 2.33 24.30
CA GLU A 179 19.33 2.58 24.07
C GLU A 179 18.95 2.29 22.62
N TYR A 180 19.69 2.84 21.65
CA TYR A 180 19.47 2.56 20.22
C TYR A 180 19.59 1.06 19.89
N LEU A 181 20.64 0.39 20.36
CA LEU A 181 20.84 -1.04 20.07
C LEU A 181 19.72 -1.90 20.66
N THR A 182 19.26 -1.56 21.87
CA THR A 182 18.11 -2.22 22.49
C THR A 182 16.84 -1.99 21.66
N VAL A 183 16.64 -0.77 21.17
CA VAL A 183 15.49 -0.42 20.32
C VAL A 183 15.49 -1.20 19.01
N ARG A 184 16.64 -1.27 18.33
CA ARG A 184 16.79 -1.97 17.04
C ARG A 184 16.58 -3.49 17.14
N ARG A 185 16.94 -4.11 18.27
CA ARG A 185 16.85 -5.57 18.47
C ARG A 185 15.48 -6.06 18.94
N SER A 186 14.75 -5.21 19.66
CA SER A 186 13.52 -5.58 20.36
C SER A 186 12.28 -4.99 19.68
N VAL A 187 12.30 -4.87 18.35
CA VAL A 187 11.24 -4.23 17.56
C VAL A 187 9.86 -4.84 17.84
N PRO A 188 9.67 -6.18 17.89
CA PRO A 188 8.38 -6.77 18.24
C PRO A 188 7.88 -6.37 19.64
N GLU A 189 8.78 -6.28 20.62
CA GLU A 189 8.47 -5.97 22.01
C GLU A 189 8.17 -4.48 22.22
N ILE A 190 8.85 -3.60 21.47
CA ILE A 190 8.70 -2.14 21.58
C ILE A 190 7.34 -1.69 21.09
N ILE A 191 6.78 -2.35 20.07
CA ILE A 191 5.40 -2.08 19.63
C ILE A 191 4.47 -2.11 20.84
N HIS A 192 4.59 -3.09 21.73
CA HIS A 192 3.74 -3.20 22.91
C HIS A 192 3.96 -2.07 23.93
N ALA A 193 5.17 -1.52 24.01
CA ALA A 193 5.51 -0.44 24.93
C ALA A 193 4.77 0.87 24.60
N TYR A 194 4.53 1.15 23.32
CA TYR A 194 3.90 2.41 22.91
C TYR A 194 2.54 2.28 22.20
N ASP A 195 2.07 1.07 21.84
CA ASP A 195 0.82 0.90 21.06
C ASP A 195 -0.39 1.56 21.73
N GLU A 196 -0.53 1.42 23.06
CA GLU A 196 -1.63 2.03 23.81
C GLU A 196 -1.48 3.56 23.91
N ILE A 197 -0.26 4.08 24.02
CA ILE A 197 0.01 5.52 24.09
C ILE A 197 -0.31 6.18 22.74
N ALA A 198 0.20 5.59 21.66
CA ALA A 198 -0.11 6.01 20.30
C ALA A 198 -1.62 5.95 20.05
N TRP A 199 -2.28 4.86 20.46
CA TRP A 199 -3.73 4.72 20.30
C TRP A 199 -4.50 5.80 21.06
N GLN A 200 -4.17 6.05 22.32
CA GLN A 200 -4.84 7.07 23.15
C GLN A 200 -4.59 8.49 22.63
N GLY A 201 -3.33 8.80 22.27
CA GLY A 201 -2.96 10.09 21.73
C GLY A 201 -3.70 10.43 20.43
N LEU A 202 -3.87 9.44 19.56
CA LEU A 202 -4.57 9.61 18.28
C LEU A 202 -6.10 9.59 18.41
N ASN A 203 -6.66 9.01 19.48
CA ASN A 203 -8.11 8.87 19.67
C ASN A 203 -8.66 9.72 20.85
N SER A 204 -8.10 10.90 21.07
CA SER A 204 -8.55 11.86 22.09
C SER A 204 -8.66 11.26 23.50
N GLY A 205 -7.73 10.39 23.87
CA GLY A 205 -7.66 9.75 25.20
C GLY A 205 -8.57 8.54 25.40
N LYS A 206 -9.29 8.06 24.38
CA LYS A 206 -10.09 6.83 24.48
C LYS A 206 -9.18 5.59 24.51
N THR A 207 -9.45 4.64 25.39
CA THR A 207 -8.69 3.39 25.42
C THR A 207 -9.09 2.46 24.26
N LYS A 208 -8.19 1.56 23.84
CA LYS A 208 -8.49 0.52 22.85
C LYS A 208 -9.67 -0.36 23.31
N ALA A 209 -9.77 -0.60 24.62
CA ALA A 209 -10.88 -1.32 25.23
C ALA A 209 -12.23 -0.59 25.13
N ASP A 210 -12.24 0.75 25.23
CA ASP A 210 -13.45 1.57 25.05
C ASP A 210 -13.90 1.57 23.59
N ALA A 211 -12.97 1.63 22.63
CA ALA A 211 -13.27 1.51 21.20
C ALA A 211 -13.83 0.11 20.84
N LEU A 212 -13.26 -0.96 21.41
CA LEU A 212 -13.75 -2.33 21.26
C LEU A 212 -15.13 -2.55 21.92
N LYS A 213 -15.36 -1.95 23.09
CA LYS A 213 -16.68 -1.96 23.76
C LYS A 213 -17.71 -1.14 22.99
N ALA A 214 -17.35 0.00 22.43
CA ALA A 214 -18.20 0.80 21.55
C ALA A 214 -18.57 0.02 20.28
N LYS A 215 -17.60 -0.65 19.61
CA LYS A 215 -17.88 -1.55 18.49
C LYS A 215 -18.84 -2.69 18.87
N LYS A 216 -18.69 -3.31 20.05
CA LYS A 216 -19.61 -4.35 20.54
C LYS A 216 -20.99 -3.83 20.96
N LYS A 217 -21.08 -2.60 21.49
CA LYS A 217 -22.33 -2.00 21.96
C LYS A 217 -23.13 -1.36 20.81
N ASN A 218 -22.45 -0.93 19.75
CA ASN A 218 -23.04 -0.29 18.56
C ASN A 218 -23.32 -1.28 17.41
N GLY A 219 -22.88 -2.53 17.48
CA GLY A 219 -23.26 -3.62 16.56
C GLY A 219 -24.74 -4.04 16.62
N LYS A 220 -25.60 -3.21 17.21
CA LYS A 220 -27.06 -3.36 17.27
C LYS A 220 -27.81 -2.07 16.90
N ALA A 221 -27.14 -1.12 16.25
CA ALA A 221 -27.84 -0.12 15.46
C ALA A 221 -28.44 -0.83 14.24
N HIS A 222 -29.65 -0.46 13.83
CA HIS A 222 -30.39 -1.06 12.73
C HIS A 222 -29.61 -0.88 11.41
N ILE A 223 -28.74 -1.85 11.08
CA ILE A 223 -28.14 -1.96 9.75
C ILE A 223 -29.26 -2.48 8.85
N ASP A 224 -29.58 -1.73 7.80
CA ASP A 224 -30.59 -2.12 6.81
C ASP A 224 -30.18 -3.47 6.19
N ASP A 225 -31.11 -4.42 6.08
CA ASP A 225 -30.87 -5.71 5.40
C ASP A 225 -30.42 -5.50 3.93
N LYS A 226 -30.64 -4.31 3.38
CA LYS A 226 -30.19 -3.89 2.05
C LYS A 226 -28.76 -3.36 1.99
N ALA A 227 -28.08 -3.14 3.13
CA ALA A 227 -26.71 -2.64 3.13
C ALA A 227 -25.74 -3.62 2.44
N ILE A 228 -24.75 -3.11 1.71
CA ILE A 228 -23.76 -3.92 1.00
C ILE A 228 -23.05 -4.91 1.93
N VAL A 229 -22.73 -4.52 3.17
CA VAL A 229 -22.13 -5.44 4.16
C VAL A 229 -22.96 -6.71 4.36
N ASN A 230 -24.28 -6.57 4.49
CA ASN A 230 -25.20 -7.70 4.69
C ASN A 230 -25.37 -8.52 3.39
N ILE A 231 -25.37 -7.84 2.24
CA ILE A 231 -25.42 -8.49 0.92
C ILE A 231 -24.17 -9.36 0.71
N PHE A 232 -22.99 -8.87 1.06
CA PHE A 232 -21.74 -9.61 0.96
C PHE A 232 -21.71 -10.81 1.91
N GLU A 233 -22.13 -10.64 3.16
CA GLU A 233 -22.27 -11.76 4.10
C GLU A 233 -23.21 -12.85 3.56
N LYS A 234 -24.37 -12.44 3.02
CA LYS A 234 -25.33 -13.36 2.42
C LYS A 234 -24.74 -14.08 1.22
N TYR A 235 -24.10 -13.35 0.29
CA TYR A 235 -23.42 -13.94 -0.87
C TYR A 235 -22.37 -14.97 -0.46
N LEU A 236 -21.50 -14.64 0.50
CA LEU A 236 -20.44 -15.52 0.99
C LEU A 236 -21.02 -16.79 1.63
N SER A 237 -22.10 -16.66 2.40
CA SER A 237 -22.77 -17.80 3.05
C SER A 237 -23.42 -18.75 2.03
N GLU A 238 -24.10 -18.23 1.01
CA GLU A 238 -24.81 -19.04 0.01
C GLU A 238 -23.89 -19.63 -1.05
N SER A 239 -22.77 -18.96 -1.35
CA SER A 239 -21.77 -19.40 -2.32
C SER A 239 -20.71 -20.34 -1.74
N ALA A 240 -20.76 -20.59 -0.41
CA ALA A 240 -19.83 -21.45 0.29
C ALA A 240 -19.76 -22.86 -0.34
N THR A 241 -18.54 -23.35 -0.51
CA THR A 241 -18.25 -24.68 -1.05
C THR A 241 -17.60 -25.57 0.01
N ALA A 242 -17.47 -26.87 -0.27
CA ALA A 242 -16.69 -27.78 0.57
C ALA A 242 -15.18 -27.44 0.58
N SER A 243 -14.69 -26.65 -0.39
CA SER A 243 -13.29 -26.26 -0.49
C SER A 243 -12.98 -25.06 0.39
N LYS A 244 -12.25 -25.30 1.48
CA LYS A 244 -11.77 -24.23 2.37
C LYS A 244 -10.91 -23.20 1.63
N ALA A 245 -10.01 -23.66 0.77
CA ALA A 245 -9.16 -22.76 -0.03
C ALA A 245 -9.96 -21.97 -1.07
N GLY A 246 -11.02 -22.55 -1.62
CA GLY A 246 -11.93 -21.85 -2.53
C GLY A 246 -12.71 -20.75 -1.82
N ASN A 247 -13.23 -21.03 -0.62
CA ASN A 247 -13.95 -20.04 0.17
C ASN A 247 -13.03 -18.90 0.62
N ALA A 248 -11.81 -19.20 1.08
CA ALA A 248 -10.85 -18.17 1.47
C ALA A 248 -10.51 -17.21 0.31
N LYS A 249 -10.30 -17.73 -0.91
CA LYS A 249 -10.07 -16.89 -2.10
C LYS A 249 -11.26 -15.99 -2.41
N ARG A 250 -12.47 -16.50 -2.24
CA ARG A 250 -13.70 -15.72 -2.43
C ARG A 250 -13.82 -14.63 -1.38
N GLU A 251 -13.62 -14.97 -0.12
CA GLU A 251 -13.62 -14.01 0.99
C GLU A 251 -12.63 -12.89 0.71
N SER A 252 -11.39 -13.18 0.31
CA SER A 252 -10.40 -12.17 -0.07
C SER A 252 -10.84 -11.28 -1.24
N ALA A 253 -11.50 -11.85 -2.26
CA ALA A 253 -11.99 -11.06 -3.39
C ALA A 253 -13.10 -10.07 -2.97
N ILE A 254 -14.03 -10.53 -2.13
CA ILE A 254 -15.14 -9.73 -1.62
C ILE A 254 -14.65 -8.68 -0.61
N GLU A 255 -13.70 -9.05 0.25
CA GLU A 255 -13.06 -8.13 1.20
C GLU A 255 -12.32 -7.00 0.46
N LEU A 256 -11.52 -7.34 -0.55
CA LEU A 256 -10.84 -6.35 -1.39
C LEU A 256 -11.84 -5.40 -2.09
N PHE A 257 -12.95 -5.95 -2.59
CA PHE A 257 -13.98 -5.12 -3.22
C PHE A 257 -14.73 -4.24 -2.21
N ALA A 258 -14.99 -4.73 -0.99
CA ALA A 258 -15.56 -3.93 0.09
C ALA A 258 -14.64 -2.78 0.49
N MET A 259 -13.32 -3.04 0.60
CA MET A 259 -12.32 -2.00 0.83
C MET A 259 -12.34 -0.96 -0.29
N TYR A 260 -12.40 -1.40 -1.55
CA TYR A 260 -12.53 -0.49 -2.69
C TYR A 260 -13.79 0.37 -2.58
N LEU A 261 -14.95 -0.21 -2.28
CA LEU A 261 -16.22 0.52 -2.16
C LEU A 261 -16.18 1.54 -1.02
N ASN A 262 -15.62 1.21 0.14
CA ASN A 262 -15.47 2.17 1.24
C ASN A 262 -14.57 3.36 0.87
N ASN A 263 -13.47 3.11 0.15
CA ASN A 263 -12.52 4.16 -0.20
C ASN A 263 -12.92 4.98 -1.44
N TYR A 264 -13.61 4.37 -2.41
CA TYR A 264 -13.80 4.95 -3.75
C TYR A 264 -15.24 4.91 -4.26
N GLY A 265 -16.15 4.21 -3.57
CA GLY A 265 -17.55 4.06 -4.00
C GLY A 265 -18.28 5.41 -4.09
N HIS A 266 -17.89 6.38 -3.27
CA HIS A 266 -18.47 7.73 -3.27
C HIS A 266 -18.31 8.45 -4.63
N ASN A 267 -17.33 8.08 -5.45
CA ASN A 267 -17.14 8.63 -6.80
C ASN A 267 -18.28 8.28 -7.77
N GLN A 268 -19.16 7.33 -7.41
CA GLN A 268 -20.29 6.90 -8.22
C GLN A 268 -21.64 7.46 -7.70
N LEU A 269 -21.59 8.38 -6.73
CA LEU A 269 -22.78 8.98 -6.14
C LEU A 269 -23.21 10.26 -6.87
N ASP A 270 -24.51 10.52 -6.90
CA ASP A 270 -25.01 11.82 -7.31
C ASP A 270 -24.83 12.88 -6.20
N ALA A 271 -25.03 14.16 -6.53
CA ALA A 271 -24.80 15.25 -5.58
C ALA A 271 -25.64 15.15 -4.29
N LYS A 272 -26.85 14.56 -4.34
CA LYS A 272 -27.69 14.38 -3.16
C LYS A 272 -27.17 13.24 -2.30
N GLU A 273 -26.77 12.15 -2.95
CA GLU A 273 -26.18 10.99 -2.27
C GLU A 273 -24.84 11.33 -1.62
N ILE A 274 -23.98 12.12 -2.28
CA ILE A 274 -22.73 12.64 -1.71
C ILE A 274 -23.04 13.46 -0.46
N SER A 275 -23.95 14.44 -0.56
CA SER A 275 -24.30 15.30 0.58
C SER A 275 -24.83 14.51 1.78
N MET A 276 -25.62 13.46 1.54
CA MET A 276 -26.09 12.55 2.59
C MET A 276 -24.95 11.70 3.16
N PHE A 277 -24.09 11.17 2.30
CA PHE A 277 -22.99 10.31 2.69
C PHE A 277 -21.95 11.06 3.52
N ASP A 278 -21.56 12.28 3.12
CA ASP A 278 -20.61 13.10 3.86
C ASP A 278 -21.06 13.34 5.30
N ILE A 279 -22.35 13.61 5.53
CA ILE A 279 -22.90 13.75 6.88
C ILE A 279 -22.72 12.48 7.72
N LEU A 280 -22.95 11.31 7.13
CA LEU A 280 -22.83 10.03 7.82
C LEU A 280 -21.36 9.58 7.98
N TYR A 281 -20.52 9.90 7.02
CA TYR A 281 -19.11 9.58 7.02
C TYR A 281 -18.33 10.48 7.99
N ASP A 282 -18.64 11.77 8.05
CA ASP A 282 -17.98 12.71 8.97
C ASP A 282 -18.57 12.67 10.39
N ALA A 283 -19.67 11.94 10.61
CA ALA A 283 -20.25 11.76 11.93
C ALA A 283 -19.26 11.07 12.88
N GLU A 284 -19.26 11.49 14.15
CA GLU A 284 -18.36 10.92 15.15
C GLU A 284 -18.91 9.65 15.81
N GLY A 285 -18.00 8.76 16.20
CA GLY A 285 -18.30 7.67 17.12
C GLY A 285 -19.29 6.65 16.57
N ALA A 286 -20.46 6.54 17.20
CA ALA A 286 -21.45 5.52 16.88
C ALA A 286 -22.23 5.80 15.58
N ASP A 287 -22.21 7.06 15.13
CA ASP A 287 -23.02 7.53 14.01
C ASP A 287 -22.23 7.54 12.70
N HIS A 288 -20.90 7.40 12.76
CA HIS A 288 -20.03 7.17 11.60
C HIS A 288 -20.51 5.97 10.77
N ARG A 289 -20.59 6.14 9.45
CA ARG A 289 -20.89 5.05 8.52
C ARG A 289 -19.93 5.03 7.33
N GLU A 290 -19.44 3.83 7.04
CA GLU A 290 -18.69 3.52 5.83
C GLU A 290 -19.62 3.31 4.64
N PHE A 291 -19.13 3.47 3.41
CA PHE A 291 -19.94 3.34 2.19
C PHE A 291 -20.78 2.05 2.16
N CYS A 292 -20.15 0.91 2.45
CA CYS A 292 -20.83 -0.39 2.42
C CYS A 292 -21.91 -0.56 3.51
N GLN A 293 -21.91 0.30 4.53
CA GLN A 293 -22.92 0.31 5.59
C GLN A 293 -24.11 1.23 5.26
N VAL A 294 -23.93 2.14 4.30
CA VAL A 294 -24.96 3.11 3.89
C VAL A 294 -25.70 2.65 2.64
N PHE A 295 -24.97 2.19 1.63
CA PHE A 295 -25.52 1.90 0.31
C PHE A 295 -25.88 0.44 0.11
N GLY A 296 -26.71 0.18 -0.91
CA GLY A 296 -27.21 -1.14 -1.25
C GLY A 296 -26.70 -1.69 -2.59
N ALA A 297 -27.41 -2.70 -3.08
CA ALA A 297 -26.94 -3.54 -4.19
C ALA A 297 -26.72 -2.78 -5.52
N ASP A 298 -27.48 -1.72 -5.76
CA ASP A 298 -27.37 -0.87 -6.96
C ASP A 298 -25.97 -0.25 -7.09
N LYS A 299 -25.39 0.18 -5.96
CA LYS A 299 -24.03 0.74 -5.92
C LYS A 299 -22.93 -0.31 -6.07
N ILE A 300 -23.24 -1.60 -5.89
CA ILE A 300 -22.28 -2.66 -6.19
C ILE A 300 -22.02 -2.66 -7.70
N THR A 301 -23.08 -2.73 -8.50
CA THR A 301 -22.96 -2.87 -9.97
C THR A 301 -22.34 -1.65 -10.65
N SER A 302 -22.65 -0.42 -10.20
CA SER A 302 -22.05 0.80 -10.77
C SER A 302 -20.54 0.89 -10.52
N CYS A 303 -20.06 0.26 -9.45
CA CYS A 303 -18.67 0.29 -9.02
C CYS A 303 -17.80 -0.83 -9.64
N VAL A 304 -18.40 -1.82 -10.32
CA VAL A 304 -17.65 -2.97 -10.86
C VAL A 304 -16.67 -2.55 -11.95
N GLN A 305 -17.11 -1.76 -12.93
CA GLN A 305 -16.26 -1.33 -14.03
C GLN A 305 -14.99 -0.62 -13.53
N PRO A 306 -15.06 0.48 -12.75
CA PRO A 306 -13.86 1.16 -12.26
C PRO A 306 -13.02 0.29 -11.32
N PHE A 307 -13.62 -0.65 -10.58
CA PHE A 307 -12.87 -1.63 -9.79
C PHE A 307 -12.01 -2.53 -10.68
N VAL A 308 -12.59 -3.15 -11.71
CA VAL A 308 -11.88 -4.14 -12.53
C VAL A 308 -10.99 -3.53 -13.61
N SER A 309 -11.31 -2.35 -14.13
CA SER A 309 -10.53 -1.71 -15.19
C SER A 309 -9.39 -0.86 -14.66
N HIS A 310 -9.51 -0.29 -13.46
CA HIS A 310 -8.52 0.64 -12.92
C HIS A 310 -7.94 0.18 -11.57
N HIS A 311 -8.79 -0.09 -10.56
CA HIS A 311 -8.28 -0.38 -9.21
C HIS A 311 -7.49 -1.70 -9.14
N LEU A 312 -8.03 -2.79 -9.68
CA LEU A 312 -7.34 -4.09 -9.70
C LEU A 312 -6.03 -4.06 -10.50
N VAL A 313 -5.96 -3.25 -11.56
CA VAL A 313 -4.76 -3.15 -12.40
C VAL A 313 -3.70 -2.27 -11.74
N ARG A 314 -4.09 -1.10 -11.23
CA ARG A 314 -3.16 -0.06 -10.78
C ARG A 314 -2.79 -0.10 -9.30
N LYS A 315 -3.66 -0.66 -8.45
CA LYS A 315 -3.56 -0.50 -6.99
C LYS A 315 -3.38 -1.81 -6.22
N VAL A 316 -3.46 -2.95 -6.90
CA VAL A 316 -3.40 -4.27 -6.25
C VAL A 316 -2.18 -5.03 -6.72
N ILE A 317 -1.20 -5.20 -5.83
CA ILE A 317 -0.03 -6.04 -6.12
C ILE A 317 -0.40 -7.51 -5.94
N ALA A 318 -0.74 -8.13 -7.06
CA ALA A 318 -0.88 -9.56 -7.16
C ALA A 318 -0.54 -10.02 -8.58
N GLY A 319 -0.20 -11.30 -8.73
CA GLY A 319 -0.04 -11.90 -10.05
C GLY A 319 -1.36 -11.93 -10.83
N GLY A 320 -1.29 -11.93 -12.16
CA GLY A 320 -2.43 -11.68 -13.04
C GLY A 320 -3.45 -12.81 -12.97
N THR A 321 -3.01 -14.03 -12.64
CA THR A 321 -3.89 -15.15 -12.30
C THR A 321 -4.71 -14.89 -11.04
N THR A 322 -4.11 -14.26 -10.03
CA THR A 322 -4.81 -13.88 -8.78
C THR A 322 -5.79 -12.74 -9.05
N LEU A 323 -5.35 -11.68 -9.75
CA LEU A 323 -6.22 -10.57 -10.14
C LEU A 323 -7.41 -11.05 -10.99
N GLY A 324 -7.14 -11.91 -11.97
CA GLY A 324 -8.18 -12.53 -12.79
C GLY A 324 -9.13 -13.39 -11.96
N GLY A 325 -8.63 -14.05 -10.91
CA GLY A 325 -9.44 -14.77 -9.93
C GLY A 325 -10.37 -13.86 -9.12
N TYR A 326 -9.91 -12.68 -8.71
CA TYR A 326 -10.74 -11.68 -8.03
C TYR A 326 -11.85 -11.16 -8.95
N ALA A 327 -11.50 -10.74 -10.17
CA ALA A 327 -12.48 -10.29 -11.16
C ALA A 327 -13.50 -11.39 -11.50
N ALA A 328 -13.08 -12.65 -11.60
CA ALA A 328 -13.99 -13.78 -11.82
C ALA A 328 -14.99 -13.97 -10.67
N GLU A 329 -14.59 -13.67 -9.44
CA GLU A 329 -15.48 -13.74 -8.29
C GLU A 329 -16.47 -12.58 -8.26
N ILE A 330 -16.05 -11.38 -8.66
CA ILE A 330 -16.97 -10.23 -8.82
C ILE A 330 -18.01 -10.51 -9.91
N ALA A 331 -17.65 -11.19 -11.00
CA ALA A 331 -18.61 -11.62 -12.01
C ALA A 331 -19.68 -12.57 -11.41
N LYS A 332 -19.27 -13.52 -10.56
CA LYS A 332 -20.21 -14.43 -9.86
C LYS A 332 -21.10 -13.70 -8.87
N LEU A 333 -20.58 -12.70 -8.16
CA LEU A 333 -21.36 -11.82 -7.31
C LEU A 333 -22.46 -11.11 -8.13
N CYS A 334 -22.11 -10.48 -9.26
CA CYS A 334 -23.09 -9.79 -10.14
C CYS A 334 -24.19 -10.74 -10.60
N LYS A 335 -23.82 -11.94 -11.04
CA LYS A 335 -24.77 -12.99 -11.41
C LYS A 335 -25.69 -13.40 -10.27
N TRP A 336 -25.15 -13.51 -9.05
CA TRP A 336 -25.93 -13.83 -7.85
C TRP A 336 -26.88 -12.69 -7.47
N LEU A 337 -26.46 -11.43 -7.58
CA LEU A 337 -27.32 -10.26 -7.36
C LEU A 337 -28.52 -10.26 -8.31
N LYS A 338 -28.28 -10.52 -9.61
CA LYS A 338 -29.32 -10.69 -10.63
C LYS A 338 -30.30 -11.81 -10.28
N LYS A 339 -29.77 -13.00 -9.96
CA LYS A 339 -30.60 -14.18 -9.63
C LYS A 339 -31.52 -13.92 -8.43
N ASN A 340 -31.05 -13.14 -7.46
CA ASN A 340 -31.82 -12.81 -6.26
C ASN A 340 -32.72 -11.57 -6.43
N GLY A 341 -32.76 -10.95 -7.63
CA GLY A 341 -33.57 -9.77 -7.90
C GLY A 341 -33.16 -8.56 -7.05
N LEU A 342 -31.88 -8.48 -6.65
CA LEU A 342 -31.36 -7.39 -5.81
C LEU A 342 -30.99 -6.15 -6.64
N VAL A 343 -30.80 -6.31 -7.94
CA VAL A 343 -30.42 -5.26 -8.90
C VAL A 343 -31.16 -5.48 -10.21
N GLU A 344 -31.26 -4.41 -11.00
CA GLU A 344 -31.79 -4.48 -12.37
C GLU A 344 -30.96 -5.43 -13.24
N ALA A 345 -31.64 -6.24 -14.04
CA ALA A 345 -30.99 -7.31 -14.80
C ALA A 345 -29.95 -6.79 -15.80
N THR A 346 -30.22 -5.64 -16.44
CA THR A 346 -29.31 -5.01 -17.40
C THR A 346 -28.02 -4.53 -16.73
N ALA A 347 -28.13 -3.82 -15.60
CA ALA A 347 -26.99 -3.35 -14.83
C ALA A 347 -26.12 -4.52 -14.33
N ALA A 348 -26.75 -5.61 -13.89
CA ALA A 348 -26.02 -6.81 -13.49
C ALA A 348 -25.30 -7.50 -14.65
N ASP A 349 -25.93 -7.58 -15.83
CA ASP A 349 -25.35 -8.20 -17.01
C ASP A 349 -24.14 -7.40 -17.53
N GLU A 350 -24.22 -6.06 -17.52
CA GLU A 350 -23.10 -5.18 -17.87
C GLU A 350 -21.93 -5.34 -16.89
N ALA A 351 -22.21 -5.32 -15.58
CA ALA A 351 -21.20 -5.51 -14.54
C ALA A 351 -20.58 -6.91 -14.57
N GLU A 352 -21.39 -7.97 -14.76
CA GLU A 352 -20.91 -9.34 -14.93
C GLU A 352 -20.00 -9.44 -16.15
N ALA A 353 -20.40 -8.87 -17.29
CA ALA A 353 -19.63 -8.90 -18.53
C ALA A 353 -18.29 -8.17 -18.39
N ALA A 354 -18.27 -7.01 -17.74
CA ALA A 354 -17.05 -6.26 -17.43
C ALA A 354 -16.08 -7.09 -16.58
N ALA A 355 -16.56 -7.63 -15.45
CA ALA A 355 -15.75 -8.41 -14.54
C ALA A 355 -15.26 -9.73 -15.18
N ALA A 356 -16.10 -10.42 -15.95
CA ALA A 356 -15.72 -11.64 -16.66
C ALA A 356 -14.68 -11.38 -17.76
N ARG A 357 -14.78 -10.24 -18.46
CA ARG A 357 -13.78 -9.81 -19.43
C ARG A 357 -12.44 -9.53 -18.73
N ALA A 358 -12.45 -8.75 -17.66
CA ALA A 358 -11.25 -8.46 -16.87
C ALA A 358 -10.59 -9.75 -16.34
N ALA A 359 -11.39 -10.70 -15.85
CA ALA A 359 -10.90 -12.01 -15.39
C ALA A 359 -10.08 -12.77 -16.44
N LYS A 360 -10.48 -12.68 -17.70
CA LYS A 360 -9.79 -13.30 -18.84
C LYS A 360 -8.54 -12.52 -19.27
N LEU A 361 -8.60 -11.19 -19.19
CA LEU A 361 -7.56 -10.32 -19.74
C LEU A 361 -6.40 -10.07 -18.78
N MET A 362 -6.65 -9.96 -17.47
CA MET A 362 -5.63 -9.62 -16.47
C MET A 362 -4.36 -10.50 -16.50
N PRO A 363 -4.45 -11.85 -16.65
CA PRO A 363 -3.24 -12.66 -16.79
C PRO A 363 -2.43 -12.31 -18.05
N ARG A 364 -3.10 -11.90 -19.13
CA ARG A 364 -2.45 -11.55 -20.41
C ARG A 364 -1.83 -10.16 -20.34
N THR A 365 -2.56 -9.17 -19.82
CA THR A 365 -2.08 -7.79 -19.73
C THR A 365 -0.89 -7.67 -18.79
N GLN A 366 -0.91 -8.34 -17.63
CA GLN A 366 0.24 -8.31 -16.74
C GLN A 366 1.45 -9.05 -17.32
N LYS A 367 1.24 -10.16 -18.04
CA LYS A 367 2.33 -10.81 -18.78
C LYS A 367 2.94 -9.85 -19.81
N ALA A 368 2.11 -9.12 -20.55
CA ALA A 368 2.56 -8.14 -21.52
C ALA A 368 3.33 -6.98 -20.86
N GLY A 369 2.83 -6.45 -19.74
CA GLY A 369 3.52 -5.43 -18.94
C GLY A 369 4.90 -5.88 -18.47
N ASN A 370 5.01 -7.08 -17.91
CA ASN A 370 6.29 -7.66 -17.50
C ASN A 370 7.28 -7.81 -18.68
N LEU A 371 6.80 -8.20 -19.87
CA LEU A 371 7.63 -8.33 -21.07
C LEU A 371 8.08 -6.97 -21.61
N LEU A 372 7.21 -5.95 -21.55
CA LEU A 372 7.54 -4.58 -21.90
C LEU A 372 8.56 -3.99 -20.93
N HIS A 373 8.34 -4.14 -19.63
CA HIS A 373 9.25 -3.67 -18.59
C HIS A 373 10.64 -4.31 -18.74
N ARG A 374 10.70 -5.63 -18.95
CA ARG A 374 11.96 -6.34 -19.26
C ARG A 374 12.63 -5.82 -20.53
N SER A 375 11.84 -5.48 -21.55
CA SER A 375 12.38 -4.92 -22.80
C SER A 375 12.96 -3.52 -22.58
N ALA A 376 12.37 -2.69 -21.72
CA ALA A 376 12.89 -1.38 -21.34
C ALA A 376 14.23 -1.52 -20.59
N GLN A 377 14.28 -2.39 -19.56
CA GLN A 377 15.48 -2.64 -18.75
C GLN A 377 16.68 -3.14 -19.57
N LEU A 378 16.45 -4.09 -20.48
CA LEU A 378 17.52 -4.69 -21.29
C LEU A 378 18.23 -3.69 -22.22
N ASN A 379 17.60 -2.55 -22.52
CA ASN A 379 18.23 -1.53 -23.35
C ASN A 379 19.13 -0.57 -22.54
N GLY A 380 19.15 -0.65 -21.20
CA GLY A 380 19.97 0.20 -20.33
C GLY A 380 19.63 1.69 -20.46
N LEU A 381 18.35 2.00 -20.70
CA LEU A 381 17.88 3.35 -21.08
C LEU A 381 17.24 4.13 -19.93
N GLU A 382 17.29 3.62 -18.70
CA GLU A 382 16.78 4.30 -17.49
C GLU A 382 17.46 5.67 -17.22
N MET A 383 18.47 6.04 -18.04
CA MET A 383 19.17 7.33 -17.99
C MET A 383 18.82 8.30 -19.12
N LEU A 384 17.81 7.99 -19.96
CA LEU A 384 17.33 8.95 -20.97
C LEU A 384 16.15 9.74 -20.42
N ASP A 385 16.21 11.06 -20.55
CA ASP A 385 15.05 11.91 -20.28
C ASP A 385 13.91 11.56 -21.25
N PRO A 386 12.69 11.32 -20.75
CA PRO A 386 11.56 11.00 -21.60
C PRO A 386 11.17 12.20 -22.46
N ASN A 387 10.83 11.93 -23.71
CA ASN A 387 10.25 12.89 -24.64
C ASN A 387 8.72 12.88 -24.59
N ALA A 388 8.12 11.80 -24.12
CA ALA A 388 6.69 11.66 -23.88
C ALA A 388 6.48 10.71 -22.71
N ASP A 389 5.46 10.97 -21.89
CA ASP A 389 5.05 10.18 -20.74
C ASP A 389 3.52 10.30 -20.64
N ASP A 390 2.81 9.23 -20.96
CA ASP A 390 1.35 9.23 -21.10
C ASP A 390 0.76 7.81 -21.09
N MET A 391 -0.57 7.73 -20.99
CA MET A 391 -1.35 6.54 -21.27
C MET A 391 -1.46 6.34 -22.80
N MET A 392 -0.60 5.48 -23.34
CA MET A 392 -0.43 5.28 -24.78
C MET A 392 -1.32 4.14 -25.31
N THR A 393 -2.04 4.36 -26.40
CA THR A 393 -2.83 3.32 -27.08
C THR A 393 -2.03 2.60 -28.16
N ILE A 394 -2.03 1.28 -28.18
CA ILE A 394 -1.41 0.47 -29.23
C ILE A 394 -2.28 0.51 -30.49
N THR A 395 -1.84 1.27 -31.50
CA THR A 395 -2.61 1.46 -32.74
C THR A 395 -2.23 0.46 -33.83
N LYS A 396 -1.03 -0.11 -33.76
CA LYS A 396 -0.55 -1.11 -34.73
C LYS A 396 0.52 -2.00 -34.11
N ILE A 397 0.48 -3.28 -34.49
CA ILE A 397 1.52 -4.28 -34.21
C ILE A 397 1.93 -4.91 -35.54
N ASP A 398 3.23 -5.01 -35.81
CA ASP A 398 3.77 -5.78 -36.93
C ASP A 398 4.74 -6.87 -36.45
N ALA A 399 5.47 -7.51 -37.37
CA ALA A 399 6.38 -8.61 -37.05
C ALA A 399 7.60 -8.21 -36.19
N LYS A 400 7.91 -6.91 -36.04
CA LYS A 400 9.13 -6.42 -35.38
C LYS A 400 8.91 -5.21 -34.47
N ALA A 401 7.76 -4.55 -34.54
CA ALA A 401 7.52 -3.29 -33.87
C ALA A 401 6.05 -3.03 -33.54
N ILE A 402 5.85 -2.07 -32.64
CA ILE A 402 4.56 -1.46 -32.34
C ILE A 402 4.54 0.02 -32.68
N TRP A 403 3.32 0.56 -32.80
CA TRP A 403 3.02 1.99 -32.87
C TRP A 403 2.07 2.35 -31.75
N LEU A 404 2.34 3.51 -31.14
CA LEU A 404 1.60 4.04 -30.02
C LEU A 404 0.98 5.39 -30.41
N GLU A 405 -0.15 5.70 -29.81
CA GLU A 405 -0.80 7.01 -29.90
C GLU A 405 -1.08 7.53 -28.49
N GLY A 406 -0.59 8.73 -28.19
CA GLY A 406 -0.85 9.40 -26.92
C GLY A 406 -2.27 9.96 -26.83
N SER A 407 -2.69 10.38 -25.64
CA SER A 407 -4.02 10.94 -25.38
C SER A 407 -4.31 12.21 -26.20
N ASP A 408 -3.26 12.99 -26.51
CA ASP A 408 -3.32 14.18 -27.37
C ASP A 408 -3.33 13.85 -28.88
N GLY A 409 -3.30 12.57 -29.26
CA GLY A 409 -3.29 12.10 -30.65
C GLY A 409 -1.91 12.05 -31.31
N ASP A 410 -0.85 12.35 -30.55
CA ASP A 410 0.53 12.24 -31.00
C ASP A 410 0.91 10.80 -31.30
N LYS A 411 1.66 10.58 -32.39
CA LYS A 411 1.98 9.24 -32.90
C LYS A 411 3.44 8.90 -32.70
N PHE A 412 3.67 7.76 -32.07
CA PHE A 412 4.99 7.26 -31.75
C PHE A 412 5.25 5.92 -32.43
N GLY A 413 6.47 5.75 -32.93
CA GLY A 413 6.94 4.51 -33.54
C GLY A 413 7.58 4.68 -34.92
N PRO A 414 8.09 3.59 -35.50
CA PRO A 414 8.08 2.22 -34.97
C PRO A 414 8.94 2.05 -33.71
N ILE A 415 8.43 1.31 -32.72
CA ILE A 415 9.17 0.89 -31.51
C ILE A 415 9.49 -0.59 -31.65
N ALA A 416 10.77 -0.92 -31.79
CA ALA A 416 11.20 -2.30 -31.96
C ALA A 416 11.10 -3.08 -30.64
N LEU A 417 10.48 -4.26 -30.67
CA LEU A 417 10.32 -5.13 -29.50
C LEU A 417 10.64 -6.59 -29.84
N PRO A 418 11.07 -7.40 -28.85
CA PRO A 418 11.21 -8.84 -29.04
C PRO A 418 9.89 -9.49 -29.50
N LYS A 419 9.99 -10.55 -30.31
CA LYS A 419 8.81 -11.28 -30.82
C LYS A 419 7.88 -11.75 -29.69
N GLU A 420 8.44 -12.23 -28.59
CA GLU A 420 7.66 -12.69 -27.43
C GLU A 420 6.80 -11.56 -26.84
N THR A 421 7.32 -10.33 -26.79
CA THR A 421 6.58 -9.14 -26.34
C THR A 421 5.48 -8.79 -27.33
N LEU A 422 5.78 -8.78 -28.64
CA LEU A 422 4.80 -8.49 -29.69
C LEU A 422 3.63 -9.50 -29.69
N ASP A 423 3.93 -10.78 -29.52
CA ASP A 423 2.92 -11.86 -29.48
C ASP A 423 2.02 -11.79 -28.23
N ALA A 424 2.42 -11.02 -27.20
CA ALA A 424 1.64 -10.82 -25.97
C ALA A 424 0.73 -9.58 -25.99
N LEU A 425 0.92 -8.68 -26.95
CA LEU A 425 0.19 -7.42 -27.06
C LEU A 425 -1.01 -7.53 -28.01
N GLU A 426 -1.96 -6.61 -27.88
CA GLU A 426 -3.14 -6.54 -28.73
C GLU A 426 -3.40 -5.09 -29.13
N VAL A 427 -3.86 -4.86 -30.37
CA VAL A 427 -4.24 -3.52 -30.84
C VAL A 427 -5.45 -3.04 -30.04
N GLY A 428 -5.42 -1.77 -29.63
CA GLY A 428 -6.43 -1.12 -28.80
C GLY A 428 -6.15 -1.20 -27.30
N TRP A 429 -5.16 -1.98 -26.86
CA TRP A 429 -4.71 -1.93 -25.46
C TRP A 429 -3.99 -0.62 -25.15
N GLN A 430 -4.09 -0.18 -23.91
CA GLN A 430 -3.39 1.00 -23.41
C GLN A 430 -2.21 0.58 -22.54
N VAL A 431 -1.15 1.36 -22.58
CA VAL A 431 0.08 1.14 -21.84
C VAL A 431 0.49 2.47 -21.22
N ASP A 432 0.56 2.49 -19.88
CA ASP A 432 1.19 3.59 -19.16
C ASP A 432 2.70 3.48 -19.38
N CYS A 433 3.30 4.40 -20.14
CA CYS A 433 4.72 4.32 -20.46
C CYS A 433 5.35 5.66 -20.84
N ALA A 434 6.64 5.74 -20.57
CA ALA A 434 7.48 6.84 -21.04
C ALA A 434 8.32 6.41 -22.23
N LEU A 435 8.43 7.32 -23.21
CA LEU A 435 9.15 7.13 -24.47
C LEU A 435 10.29 8.14 -24.58
N ALA A 436 11.45 7.67 -25.03
CA ALA A 436 12.56 8.53 -25.40
C ALA A 436 13.01 8.31 -26.85
N LYS A 437 13.64 9.33 -27.41
CA LYS A 437 14.16 9.31 -28.77
C LYS A 437 15.68 9.24 -28.76
N LYS A 438 16.22 8.16 -29.32
CA LYS A 438 17.67 7.99 -29.54
C LYS A 438 17.97 8.09 -31.04
N GLY A 439 18.37 9.28 -31.46
CA GLY A 439 18.52 9.61 -32.88
C GLY A 439 17.16 9.64 -33.58
N SER A 440 16.93 8.75 -34.54
CA SER A 440 15.64 8.63 -35.26
C SER A 440 14.72 7.55 -34.69
N LYS A 441 15.12 6.84 -33.63
CA LYS A 441 14.39 5.69 -33.09
C LYS A 441 13.64 6.05 -31.81
N TRP A 442 12.40 5.60 -31.71
CA TRP A 442 11.61 5.61 -30.49
C TRP A 442 11.90 4.38 -29.65
N LEU A 443 12.02 4.58 -28.34
CA LEU A 443 12.32 3.55 -27.36
C LEU A 443 11.41 3.73 -26.16
N ILE A 444 10.96 2.62 -25.59
CA ILE A 444 10.29 2.61 -24.29
C ILE A 444 11.38 2.65 -23.23
N VAL A 445 11.31 3.65 -22.34
CA VAL A 445 12.28 3.84 -21.26
C VAL A 445 11.69 3.54 -19.88
N GLU A 446 10.37 3.64 -19.74
CA GLU A 446 9.63 3.28 -18.54
C GLU A 446 8.31 2.63 -18.92
N VAL A 447 7.84 1.69 -18.09
CA VAL A 447 6.58 0.99 -18.28
C VAL A 447 5.91 0.87 -16.91
N GLY A 448 4.74 1.48 -16.78
CA GLY A 448 3.80 1.24 -15.70
C GLY A 448 2.92 0.03 -16.04
N GLU A 449 1.61 0.24 -16.10
CA GLU A 449 0.62 -0.83 -16.28
C GLU A 449 0.10 -0.97 -17.71
N VAL A 450 -0.39 -2.18 -18.04
CA VAL A 450 -1.05 -2.48 -19.32
C VAL A 450 -2.54 -2.74 -19.10
N TYR A 451 -3.37 -2.03 -19.85
CA TYR A 451 -4.83 -2.08 -19.78
C TYR A 451 -5.40 -2.70 -21.05
N GLY A 452 -6.18 -3.77 -20.89
CA GLY A 452 -6.75 -4.52 -22.01
C GLY A 452 -8.24 -4.26 -22.27
N VAL A 453 -8.85 -3.35 -21.51
CA VAL A 453 -10.31 -3.23 -21.37
C VAL A 453 -10.82 -1.88 -21.82
#